data_AF-A0A1K0FXB9-F1
#
_entry.id   AF-A0A1K0FXB9-F1
#
_cell.length_a   1.000
_cell.length_b   1.000
_cell.length_c   1.000
_cell.angle_alpha   90.00
_cell.angle_beta   90.00
_cell.angle_gamma   90.00
#
_symmetry.space_group_name_H-M   'P 1'
#
loop_
_entity.id
_entity.type
_entity.pdbx_description
1 polymer ?
#
loop_
_entity_poly.entity_id
_entity_poly.type
_entity_poly.pdbx_seq_one_letter_code
_entity_poly.pdbx_strand_id
1 'polypeptide(L)'
;MHLLGFRYDGIHYHENMLTFGGSSFLWLFNLVAKFLHWLVTACLPANWPINHHLDDAFSTVPVLHATHALLPIHILALAVNALGLWLSPKKTFSTSTKLKVLGVEIDTVTQTVRITNDQHHHILAQCCSLLQRHSADLLDMQWIASLLQFVSQVFPCRKAFLRRLYDTTCHALPGKHRLTQPAHSELIWWCDVLKHWSGTRVLSPSLLMAAHIWTDACLKGYGGYLGLNTSPTAVFAKTIPYHHCKKNICFLEALAVLESL
;
A
#
# COMPACT_ATOMS: atom_id res chain seq x y z
N MET A 1 -0.74 14.31 -41.39
CA MET A 1 -2.04 13.87 -40.80
C MET A 1 -2.18 14.54 -39.44
N HIS A 2 -3.03 15.56 -39.33
CA HIS A 2 -3.38 16.17 -38.02
C HIS A 2 -4.71 15.56 -37.58
N LEU A 3 -4.70 14.81 -36.47
CA LEU A 3 -5.84 13.97 -36.06
C LEU A 3 -6.90 14.72 -35.25
N LEU A 4 -6.56 15.86 -34.64
CA LEU A 4 -7.46 16.66 -33.79
C LEU A 4 -7.33 18.15 -34.11
N GLY A 5 -8.47 18.77 -34.42
CA GLY A 5 -8.63 20.19 -34.63
C GLY A 5 -10.11 20.56 -34.47
N PHE A 6 -10.39 21.79 -34.07
CA PHE A 6 -11.76 22.26 -33.91
C PHE A 6 -11.92 23.66 -34.53
N ARG A 7 -13.17 24.03 -34.84
CA ARG A 7 -13.50 25.34 -35.38
C ARG A 7 -14.33 26.11 -34.35
N TYR A 8 -13.92 27.33 -34.04
CA TYR A 8 -14.67 28.22 -33.16
C TYR A 8 -14.74 29.61 -33.81
N ASP A 9 -15.95 30.15 -33.93
CA ASP A 9 -16.22 31.44 -34.58
C ASP A 9 -15.60 31.60 -35.98
N GLY A 10 -15.68 30.54 -36.79
CA GLY A 10 -15.09 30.50 -38.13
C GLY A 10 -13.57 30.35 -38.18
N ILE A 11 -12.87 30.39 -37.04
CA ILE A 11 -11.42 30.22 -36.93
C ILE A 11 -11.10 28.73 -36.68
N HIS A 12 -10.12 28.22 -37.42
CA HIS A 12 -9.64 26.84 -37.30
C HIS A 12 -8.47 26.78 -36.31
N TYR A 13 -8.58 25.88 -35.33
CA TYR A 13 -7.55 25.60 -34.34
C TYR A 13 -7.05 24.17 -34.51
N HIS A 14 -5.73 24.01 -34.37
CA HIS A 14 -5.05 22.73 -34.43
C HIS A 14 -4.19 22.53 -33.19
N GLU A 15 -4.10 21.29 -32.73
CA GLU A 15 -3.27 20.94 -31.59
C GLU A 15 -1.79 20.90 -31.98
N ASN A 16 -0.97 21.70 -31.30
CA ASN A 16 0.49 21.72 -31.46
C ASN A 16 1.21 20.96 -30.34
N MET A 17 0.46 20.47 -29.34
CA MET A 17 0.96 19.78 -28.15
C MET A 17 -0.04 18.69 -27.76
N LEU A 18 0.38 17.78 -26.88
CA LEU A 18 -0.51 16.78 -26.28
C LEU A 18 -1.65 17.49 -25.53
N THR A 19 -2.89 17.22 -25.91
CA THR A 19 -4.06 17.82 -25.25
C THR A 19 -4.67 16.89 -24.20
N PHE A 20 -5.58 17.43 -23.41
CA PHE A 20 -6.33 16.63 -22.46
C PHE A 20 -7.39 15.78 -23.18
N GLY A 21 -7.60 14.55 -22.70
CA GLY A 21 -8.67 13.67 -23.18
C GLY A 21 -8.30 12.73 -24.33
N GLY A 22 -7.09 12.83 -24.90
CA GLY A 22 -6.62 11.86 -25.87
C GLY A 22 -6.14 10.56 -25.22
N SER A 23 -6.74 9.43 -25.60
CA SER A 23 -6.48 8.12 -24.99
C SER A 23 -5.02 7.66 -25.07
N SER A 24 -4.25 8.11 -26.06
CA SER A 24 -2.84 7.77 -26.25
C SER A 24 -1.87 8.80 -25.62
N PHE A 25 -2.35 9.99 -25.29
CA PHE A 25 -1.49 11.08 -24.81
C PHE A 25 -0.93 10.83 -23.41
N LEU A 26 -1.71 10.16 -22.56
CA LEU A 26 -1.24 9.74 -21.23
C LEU A 26 -0.07 8.75 -21.34
N TRP A 27 -0.16 7.81 -22.27
CA TRP A 27 0.91 6.84 -22.52
C TRP A 27 2.18 7.52 -23.05
N LEU A 28 2.03 8.46 -24.00
CA LEU A 28 3.16 9.23 -24.53
C LEU A 28 3.86 10.04 -23.43
N PHE A 29 3.10 10.74 -22.59
CA PHE A 29 3.67 11.49 -21.48
C PHE A 29 4.37 10.58 -20.47
N ASN A 30 3.83 9.40 -20.21
CA ASN A 30 4.46 8.42 -19.33
C ASN A 30 5.83 7.95 -19.85
N LEU A 31 6.09 7.96 -21.16
CA LEU A 31 7.45 7.70 -21.69
C LEU A 31 8.44 8.79 -21.27
N VAL A 32 8.01 10.05 -21.34
CA VAL A 32 8.81 11.20 -20.87
C VAL A 32 9.05 11.10 -19.36
N ALA A 33 8.01 10.78 -18.58
CA ALA A 33 8.13 10.59 -17.14
C ALA A 33 9.09 9.45 -16.77
N LYS A 34 9.07 8.34 -17.51
CA LYS A 34 10.04 7.24 -17.34
C LYS A 34 11.47 7.65 -17.63
N PHE A 35 11.70 8.42 -18.70
CA PHE A 35 13.01 8.96 -19.00
C PHE A 35 13.51 9.89 -17.89
N LEU A 36 12.65 10.81 -17.42
CA LEU A 36 12.95 11.69 -16.30
C LEU A 36 13.28 10.91 -15.03
N HIS A 37 12.49 9.88 -14.71
CA HIS A 37 12.75 9.01 -13.56
C HIS A 37 14.12 8.35 -13.68
N TRP A 38 14.46 7.78 -14.84
CA TRP A 38 15.77 7.16 -15.06
C TRP A 38 16.91 8.17 -14.88
N LEU A 39 16.78 9.36 -15.49
CA LEU A 39 17.79 10.41 -15.42
C LEU A 39 18.00 10.89 -13.98
N VAL A 40 16.92 11.17 -13.26
CA VAL A 40 16.99 11.63 -11.86
C VAL A 40 17.57 10.53 -10.96
N THR A 41 17.18 9.27 -11.17
CA THR A 41 17.75 8.12 -10.44
C THR A 41 19.26 8.01 -10.66
N ALA A 42 19.73 8.21 -11.90
CA ALA A 42 21.16 8.15 -12.22
C ALA A 42 21.97 9.28 -11.57
N CYS A 43 21.33 10.40 -11.22
CA CYS A 43 21.97 11.54 -10.56
C CYS A 43 21.84 11.51 -9.03
N LEU A 44 21.06 10.59 -8.47
CA LEU A 44 20.84 10.44 -7.03
C LEU A 44 21.70 9.32 -6.43
N PRO A 45 21.99 9.36 -5.11
CA PRO A 45 22.60 8.23 -4.42
C PRO A 45 21.79 6.94 -4.59
N ALA A 46 22.46 5.80 -4.77
CA ALA A 46 21.82 4.52 -5.06
C ALA A 46 20.80 4.04 -4.00
N ASN A 47 20.92 4.53 -2.76
CA ASN A 47 20.03 4.21 -1.65
C ASN A 47 18.85 5.18 -1.49
N TRP A 48 18.67 6.13 -2.40
CA TRP A 48 17.57 7.09 -2.35
C TRP A 48 16.48 6.69 -3.33
N PRO A 49 15.33 6.19 -2.83
CA PRO A 49 14.26 5.78 -3.71
C PRO A 49 13.61 7.03 -4.33
N ILE A 50 13.42 6.96 -5.64
CA ILE A 50 12.54 7.84 -6.40
C ILE A 50 11.49 6.97 -7.07
N ASN A 51 10.26 7.44 -7.09
CA ASN A 51 9.15 6.79 -7.76
C ASN A 51 8.38 7.83 -8.57
N HIS A 52 7.71 7.37 -9.61
CA HIS A 52 6.82 8.21 -10.40
C HIS A 52 5.55 7.43 -10.75
N HIS A 53 4.45 8.16 -10.89
CA HIS A 53 3.22 7.66 -11.45
C HIS A 53 2.64 8.75 -12.33
N LEU A 54 2.71 8.56 -13.65
CA LEU A 54 2.30 9.55 -14.64
C LEU A 54 3.05 10.87 -14.41
N ASP A 55 2.36 11.95 -14.03
CA ASP A 55 2.89 13.28 -13.75
C ASP A 55 3.34 13.49 -12.30
N ASP A 56 3.01 12.58 -11.39
CA ASP A 56 3.41 12.68 -9.99
C ASP A 56 4.77 11.97 -9.75
N ALA A 57 5.76 12.72 -9.29
CA ALA A 57 7.06 12.18 -8.85
C ALA A 57 7.26 12.41 -7.36
N PHE A 58 7.80 11.41 -6.65
CA PHE A 58 8.02 11.47 -5.22
C PHE A 58 9.28 10.70 -4.83
N SER A 59 9.96 11.19 -3.79
CA SER A 59 11.20 10.61 -3.27
C SER A 59 11.23 10.75 -1.76
N THR A 60 11.95 9.86 -1.09
CA THR A 60 12.20 9.94 0.35
C THR A 60 13.69 10.05 0.60
N VAL A 61 14.07 11.00 1.45
CA VAL A 61 15.46 11.20 1.86
C VAL A 61 15.63 10.70 3.30
N PRO A 62 16.62 9.84 3.59
CA PRO A 62 16.89 9.41 4.96
C PRO A 62 17.21 10.60 5.86
N VAL A 63 16.75 10.55 7.12
CA VAL A 63 16.97 11.63 8.11
C VAL A 63 18.46 11.95 8.30
N LEU A 64 19.34 10.95 8.20
CA LEU A 64 20.80 11.12 8.26
C LEU A 64 21.33 12.11 7.20
N HIS A 65 20.60 12.28 6.10
CA HIS A 65 20.96 13.16 5.00
C HIS A 65 19.98 14.34 4.85
N ALA A 66 19.35 14.79 5.94
CA ALA A 66 18.40 15.91 5.91
C ALA A 66 18.96 17.20 5.31
N THR A 67 20.28 17.43 5.41
CA THR A 67 20.99 18.56 4.76
C THR A 67 20.84 18.55 3.24
N HIS A 68 20.61 17.39 2.63
CA HIS A 68 20.43 17.19 1.19
C HIS A 68 18.98 16.89 0.82
N ALA A 69 18.00 17.17 1.70
CA ALA A 69 16.59 16.86 1.48
C ALA A 69 15.99 17.53 0.22
N LEU A 70 16.59 18.63 -0.27
CA LEU A 70 16.17 19.32 -1.48
C LEU A 70 16.77 18.74 -2.78
N LEU A 71 17.80 17.90 -2.67
CA LEU A 71 18.54 17.38 -3.82
C LEU A 71 17.64 16.69 -4.87
N PRO A 72 16.69 15.81 -4.51
CA PRO A 72 15.86 15.11 -5.51
C PRO A 72 14.99 16.08 -6.30
N ILE A 73 14.44 17.09 -5.63
CA ILE A 73 13.57 18.10 -6.25
C ILE A 73 14.39 19.00 -7.16
N HIS A 74 15.60 19.40 -6.76
CA HIS A 74 16.48 20.21 -7.60
C HIS A 74 16.91 19.46 -8.88
N ILE A 75 17.31 18.19 -8.76
CA ILE A 75 17.69 17.38 -9.92
C ILE A 75 16.48 17.19 -10.85
N LEU A 76 15.31 16.89 -10.29
CA LEU A 76 14.08 16.78 -11.07
C LEU A 76 13.74 18.11 -11.77
N ALA A 77 13.84 19.24 -11.07
CA ALA A 77 13.58 20.57 -11.62
C ALA A 77 14.53 20.90 -12.80
N LEU A 78 15.82 20.58 -12.66
CA LEU A 78 16.79 20.76 -13.74
C LEU A 78 16.48 19.85 -14.94
N ALA A 79 16.16 18.58 -14.68
CA ALA A 79 15.83 17.59 -15.71
C ALA A 79 14.58 17.98 -16.51
N VAL A 80 13.51 18.41 -15.84
CA VAL A 80 12.28 18.85 -16.53
C VAL A 80 12.51 20.15 -17.31
N ASN A 81 13.25 21.10 -16.74
CA ASN A 81 13.54 22.38 -17.41
C ASN A 81 14.38 22.16 -18.67
N ALA A 82 15.34 21.23 -18.65
CA ALA A 82 16.12 20.84 -19.83
C ALA A 82 15.25 20.25 -20.97
N LEU A 83 14.08 19.70 -20.64
CA LEU A 83 13.09 19.19 -21.60
C LEU A 83 12.00 20.22 -21.95
N GLY A 84 12.10 21.46 -21.46
CA GLY A 84 11.08 22.50 -21.66
C GLY A 84 9.81 22.30 -20.83
N LEU A 85 9.86 21.46 -19.79
CA LEU A 85 8.77 21.18 -18.85
C LEU A 85 8.98 21.94 -17.54
N TRP A 86 7.90 22.10 -16.76
CA TRP A 86 7.90 22.88 -15.53
C TRP A 86 7.24 22.10 -14.40
N LEU A 87 7.84 22.15 -13.21
CA LEU A 87 7.19 21.66 -12.00
C LEU A 87 6.08 22.62 -11.58
N SER A 88 4.98 22.11 -11.05
CA SER A 88 3.91 22.94 -10.49
C SER A 88 4.32 23.43 -9.10
N PRO A 89 4.56 24.74 -8.88
CA PRO A 89 5.01 25.23 -7.57
C PRO A 89 4.01 24.95 -6.46
N LYS A 90 2.71 24.99 -6.78
CA LYS A 90 1.61 24.72 -5.85
C LYS A 90 1.51 23.25 -5.42
N LYS A 91 2.12 22.33 -6.18
CA LYS A 91 2.11 20.88 -5.92
C LYS A 91 3.50 20.32 -5.65
N THR A 92 4.51 21.18 -5.54
CA THR A 92 5.88 20.77 -5.24
C THR A 92 6.12 20.96 -3.75
N PHE A 93 6.27 19.84 -3.04
CA PHE A 93 6.49 19.83 -1.60
C PHE A 93 7.88 19.31 -1.31
N SER A 94 8.55 19.90 -0.32
CA SER A 94 9.90 19.50 0.09
C SER A 94 10.01 19.50 1.60
N THR A 95 10.99 18.78 2.15
CA THR A 95 11.31 18.77 3.59
C THR A 95 10.11 18.50 4.51
N SER A 96 9.10 17.77 4.02
CA SER A 96 7.92 17.41 4.80
C SER A 96 8.02 15.96 5.24
N THR A 97 7.68 15.71 6.50
CA THR A 97 7.52 14.35 7.04
C THR A 97 6.13 13.78 6.76
N LYS A 98 5.20 14.61 6.28
CA LYS A 98 3.83 14.24 5.98
C LYS A 98 3.45 14.71 4.58
N LEU A 99 3.10 13.77 3.69
CA LEU A 99 2.83 14.09 2.29
C LEU A 99 1.67 13.26 1.75
N LYS A 100 0.84 13.89 0.92
CA LYS A 100 -0.18 13.20 0.13
C LYS A 100 0.42 12.76 -1.22
N VAL A 101 0.51 11.45 -1.44
CA VAL A 101 1.04 10.83 -2.65
C VAL A 101 -0.06 9.93 -3.23
N LEU A 102 -0.45 10.16 -4.50
CA LEU A 102 -1.47 9.37 -5.20
C LEU A 102 -2.79 9.23 -4.43
N GLY A 103 -3.19 10.31 -3.77
CA GLY A 103 -4.41 10.32 -2.96
C GLY A 103 -4.26 9.74 -1.56
N VAL A 104 -3.12 9.18 -1.19
CA VAL A 104 -2.84 8.56 0.11
C VAL A 104 -1.92 9.46 0.92
N GLU A 105 -2.18 9.62 2.20
CA GLU A 105 -1.32 10.34 3.13
C GLU A 105 -0.27 9.40 3.75
N ILE A 106 0.98 9.80 3.64
CA ILE A 106 2.14 9.11 4.21
C ILE A 106 2.73 10.01 5.30
N ASP A 107 2.91 9.46 6.49
CA ASP A 107 3.56 10.13 7.61
C ASP A 107 4.77 9.31 8.04
N THR A 108 5.97 9.87 7.85
CA THR A 108 7.23 9.21 8.16
C THR A 108 7.59 9.25 9.65
N VAL A 109 6.99 10.15 10.43
CA VAL A 109 7.19 10.22 11.89
C VAL A 109 6.44 9.09 12.58
N THR A 110 5.15 8.94 12.26
CA THR A 110 4.32 7.86 12.81
C THR A 110 4.48 6.54 12.04
N GLN A 111 5.17 6.57 10.90
CA GLN A 111 5.34 5.45 9.96
C GLN A 111 4.00 4.87 9.52
N THR A 112 3.02 5.75 9.27
CA THR A 112 1.66 5.36 8.89
C THR A 112 1.33 5.77 7.46
N VAL A 113 0.47 4.96 6.86
CA VAL A 113 -0.14 5.21 5.56
C VAL A 113 -1.64 5.16 5.74
N ARG A 114 -2.34 6.21 5.33
CA ARG A 114 -3.78 6.37 5.53
C ARG A 114 -4.42 7.20 4.43
N ILE A 115 -5.74 7.12 4.29
CA ILE A 115 -6.49 8.09 3.46
C ILE A 115 -6.49 9.47 4.15
N THR A 116 -6.70 10.54 3.38
CA THR A 116 -6.78 11.88 3.98
C THR A 116 -8.03 12.02 4.84
N ASN A 117 -8.03 12.96 5.79
CA ASN A 117 -9.20 13.22 6.63
C ASN A 117 -10.43 13.53 5.78
N ASP A 118 -10.29 14.34 4.73
CA ASP A 118 -11.43 14.71 3.86
C ASP A 118 -12.00 13.48 3.14
N GLN A 119 -11.12 12.60 2.62
CA GLN A 119 -11.55 11.34 2.00
C GLN A 119 -12.24 10.43 3.00
N HIS A 120 -11.70 10.33 4.22
CA HIS A 120 -12.29 9.55 5.30
C HIS A 120 -13.72 10.01 5.62
N HIS A 121 -13.90 11.30 5.88
CA HIS A 121 -15.23 11.86 6.16
C HIS A 121 -16.18 11.67 4.99
N HIS A 122 -15.71 11.89 3.75
CA HIS A 122 -16.53 11.71 2.55
C HIS A 122 -17.00 10.26 2.41
N ILE A 123 -16.09 9.28 2.52
CA ILE A 123 -16.41 7.85 2.36
C ILE A 123 -17.34 7.39 3.48
N LEU A 124 -17.08 7.79 4.72
CA LEU A 124 -17.92 7.46 5.86
C LEU A 124 -19.34 8.05 5.70
N ALA A 125 -19.45 9.29 5.24
CA ALA A 125 -20.74 9.92 4.98
C ALA A 125 -21.53 9.18 3.88
N GLN A 126 -20.86 8.75 2.80
CA GLN A 126 -21.49 7.95 1.75
C GLN A 126 -21.97 6.58 2.26
N CYS A 127 -21.15 5.89 3.06
CA CYS A 127 -21.55 4.62 3.68
C CYS A 127 -22.78 4.79 4.57
N CYS A 128 -22.77 5.79 5.46
CA CYS A 128 -23.90 6.08 6.35
C CYS A 128 -25.16 6.46 5.58
N SER A 129 -25.03 7.25 4.51
CA SER A 129 -26.17 7.65 3.68
C SER A 129 -26.83 6.47 2.97
N LEU A 130 -26.03 5.52 2.45
CA LEU A 130 -26.53 4.30 1.84
C LEU A 130 -27.23 3.38 2.85
N LEU A 131 -26.67 3.26 4.05
CA LEU A 131 -27.28 2.50 5.14
C LEU A 131 -28.64 3.09 5.56
N GLN A 132 -28.77 4.42 5.63
CA GLN A 132 -30.04 5.08 5.95
C GLN A 132 -31.10 4.91 4.86
N ARG A 133 -30.71 4.97 3.58
CA ARG A 133 -31.64 4.84 2.45
C ARG A 133 -32.15 3.41 2.26
N HIS A 134 -31.43 2.40 2.78
CA HIS A 134 -31.68 0.96 2.60
C HIS A 134 -31.83 0.48 1.14
N SER A 135 -31.60 1.37 0.19
CA SER A 135 -31.76 1.18 -1.24
C SER A 135 -30.72 2.02 -1.98
N ALA A 136 -30.20 1.46 -3.07
CA ALA A 136 -29.18 2.08 -3.90
C ALA A 136 -29.45 1.71 -5.36
N ASP A 137 -29.07 2.60 -6.27
CA ASP A 137 -28.98 2.24 -7.68
C ASP A 137 -27.60 1.65 -8.02
N LEU A 138 -27.43 1.22 -9.27
CA LEU A 138 -26.18 0.63 -9.72
C LEU A 138 -25.00 1.62 -9.60
N LEU A 139 -25.22 2.91 -9.86
CA LEU A 139 -24.16 3.92 -9.80
C LEU A 139 -23.72 4.16 -8.35
N ASP A 140 -24.67 4.29 -7.43
CA ASP A 140 -24.42 4.39 -5.99
C ASP A 140 -23.58 3.20 -5.49
N MET A 141 -23.91 1.97 -5.93
CA MET A 141 -23.18 0.76 -5.53
C MET A 141 -21.79 0.66 -6.15
N GLN A 142 -21.63 1.00 -7.43
CA GLN A 142 -20.33 1.06 -8.09
C GLN A 142 -19.43 2.13 -7.47
N TRP A 143 -20.02 3.29 -7.16
CA TRP A 143 -19.33 4.40 -6.53
C TRP A 143 -18.80 4.01 -5.16
N ILE A 144 -19.65 3.47 -4.27
CA ILE A 144 -19.19 3.09 -2.93
C ILE A 144 -18.19 1.94 -2.97
N ALA A 145 -18.38 0.95 -3.85
CA ALA A 145 -17.43 -0.13 -4.03
C ALA A 145 -16.07 0.40 -4.50
N SER A 146 -16.04 1.37 -5.40
CA SER A 146 -14.79 2.01 -5.88
C SER A 146 -14.08 2.79 -4.76
N LEU A 147 -14.83 3.52 -3.93
CA LEU A 147 -14.29 4.26 -2.79
C LEU A 147 -13.68 3.32 -1.76
N LEU A 148 -14.38 2.24 -1.41
CA LEU A 148 -13.88 1.25 -0.44
C LEU A 148 -12.72 0.41 -1.02
N GLN A 149 -12.71 0.18 -2.34
CA GLN A 149 -11.56 -0.42 -3.04
C GLN A 149 -10.32 0.49 -3.01
N PHE A 150 -10.49 1.82 -2.96
CA PHE A 150 -9.37 2.72 -2.72
C PHE A 150 -8.85 2.61 -1.29
N VAL A 151 -9.75 2.62 -0.29
CA VAL A 151 -9.37 2.41 1.13
C VAL A 151 -8.66 1.06 1.32
N SER A 152 -9.10 0.03 0.60
CA SER A 152 -8.52 -1.30 0.72
C SER A 152 -7.06 -1.40 0.25
N GLN A 153 -6.54 -0.41 -0.49
CA GLN A 153 -5.13 -0.37 -0.88
C GLN A 153 -4.21 -0.09 0.30
N VAL A 154 -4.71 0.66 1.28
CA VAL A 154 -3.97 1.08 2.48
C VAL A 154 -4.40 0.29 3.71
N PHE A 155 -5.56 -0.35 3.70
CA PHE A 155 -6.05 -1.18 4.79
C PHE A 155 -5.42 -2.60 4.79
N PRO A 156 -5.06 -3.19 5.95
CA PRO A 156 -4.36 -4.48 6.00
C PRO A 156 -5.15 -5.65 5.39
N CYS A 157 -6.48 -5.68 5.56
CA CYS A 157 -7.33 -6.80 5.11
C CYS A 157 -7.88 -6.65 3.68
N ARG A 158 -7.14 -5.94 2.81
CA ARG A 158 -7.45 -5.52 1.43
C ARG A 158 -8.74 -6.10 0.82
N LYS A 159 -8.75 -7.38 0.43
CA LYS A 159 -9.81 -7.94 -0.44
C LYS A 159 -10.90 -8.75 0.26
N ALA A 160 -10.81 -8.95 1.58
CA ALA A 160 -11.71 -9.87 2.27
C ALA A 160 -13.17 -9.36 2.34
N PHE A 161 -13.40 -8.04 2.17
CA PHE A 161 -14.69 -7.39 2.46
C PHE A 161 -15.19 -6.47 1.35
N LEU A 162 -15.00 -6.81 0.07
CA LEU A 162 -15.60 -6.06 -1.05
C LEU A 162 -16.47 -6.92 -1.97
N ARG A 163 -16.42 -8.24 -1.79
CA ARG A 163 -17.09 -9.18 -2.69
C ARG A 163 -18.60 -9.01 -2.66
N ARG A 164 -19.20 -8.79 -1.47
CA ARG A 164 -20.66 -8.71 -1.36
C ARG A 164 -21.18 -7.43 -2.00
N LEU A 165 -20.41 -6.34 -1.94
CA LEU A 165 -20.70 -5.13 -2.68
C LEU A 165 -20.60 -5.35 -4.20
N TYR A 166 -19.54 -6.00 -4.69
CA TYR A 166 -19.42 -6.28 -6.12
C TYR A 166 -20.50 -7.24 -6.64
N ASP A 167 -20.86 -8.28 -5.88
CA ASP A 167 -21.92 -9.22 -6.25
C ASP A 167 -23.26 -8.49 -6.46
N THR A 168 -23.54 -7.43 -5.68
CA THR A 168 -24.73 -6.59 -5.90
C THR A 168 -24.66 -5.75 -7.17
N THR A 169 -23.46 -5.39 -7.65
CA THR A 169 -23.30 -4.65 -8.92
C THR A 169 -23.35 -5.54 -10.15
N CYS A 170 -22.87 -6.80 -10.05
CA CYS A 170 -22.82 -7.73 -11.18
C CYS A 170 -24.20 -8.18 -11.67
N HIS A 171 -25.19 -8.22 -10.78
CA HIS A 171 -26.55 -8.70 -11.07
C HIS A 171 -27.61 -7.61 -10.97
N ALA A 172 -27.22 -6.34 -10.83
CA ALA A 172 -28.15 -5.25 -10.67
C ALA A 172 -28.80 -4.84 -11.99
N LEU A 173 -30.14 -4.79 -11.97
CA LEU A 173 -30.94 -4.19 -13.03
C LEU A 173 -30.92 -2.65 -12.91
N PRO A 174 -31.20 -1.90 -13.98
CA PRO A 174 -31.39 -0.46 -13.89
C PRO A 174 -32.49 -0.10 -12.87
N GLY A 175 -32.25 0.93 -12.07
CA GLY A 175 -33.19 1.41 -11.04
C GLY A 175 -32.68 1.23 -9.61
N LYS A 176 -33.50 1.67 -8.63
CA LYS A 176 -33.19 1.55 -7.20
C LYS A 176 -33.60 0.18 -6.69
N HIS A 177 -32.66 -0.53 -6.09
CA HIS A 177 -32.91 -1.82 -5.47
C HIS A 177 -32.61 -1.77 -3.98
N ARG A 178 -33.32 -2.59 -3.22
CA ARG A 178 -33.04 -2.76 -1.80
C ARG A 178 -31.67 -3.42 -1.63
N LEU A 179 -30.87 -2.91 -0.69
CA LEU A 179 -29.60 -3.51 -0.35
C LEU A 179 -29.80 -4.95 0.14
N THR A 180 -29.02 -5.89 -0.39
CA THR A 180 -29.04 -7.27 0.09
C THR A 180 -28.50 -7.31 1.52
N GLN A 181 -28.99 -8.24 2.35
CA GLN A 181 -28.50 -8.41 3.73
C GLN A 181 -26.97 -8.57 3.82
N PRO A 182 -26.32 -9.34 2.92
CA PRO A 182 -24.86 -9.43 2.90
C PRO A 182 -24.16 -8.10 2.62
N ALA A 183 -24.64 -7.31 1.66
CA ALA A 183 -24.07 -6.00 1.32
C ALA A 183 -24.29 -4.98 2.44
N HIS A 184 -25.48 -4.98 3.05
CA HIS A 184 -25.77 -4.13 4.20
C HIS A 184 -24.84 -4.42 5.39
N SER A 185 -24.61 -5.71 5.67
CA SER A 185 -23.68 -6.13 6.74
C SER A 185 -22.23 -5.73 6.43
N GLU A 186 -21.80 -5.82 5.17
CA GLU A 186 -20.47 -5.37 4.72
C GLU A 186 -20.31 -3.85 4.86
N LEU A 187 -21.33 -3.06 4.54
CA LEU A 187 -21.32 -1.61 4.75
C LEU A 187 -21.25 -1.21 6.23
N ILE A 188 -22.00 -1.90 7.10
CA ILE A 188 -21.89 -1.68 8.56
C ILE A 188 -20.47 -1.95 9.03
N TRP A 189 -19.89 -3.07 8.60
CA TRP A 189 -18.52 -3.42 8.95
C TRP A 189 -17.53 -2.34 8.47
N TRP A 190 -17.67 -1.83 7.25
CA TRP A 190 -16.83 -0.73 6.76
C TRP A 190 -17.01 0.56 7.55
N CYS A 191 -18.23 0.93 7.93
CA CYS A 191 -18.48 2.08 8.81
C CYS A 191 -17.74 1.94 10.14
N ASP A 192 -17.81 0.77 10.77
CA ASP A 192 -17.18 0.52 12.06
C ASP A 192 -15.66 0.50 11.93
N VAL A 193 -15.12 -0.12 10.88
CA VAL A 193 -13.69 -0.08 10.57
C VAL A 193 -13.23 1.34 10.35
N LEU A 194 -13.90 2.12 9.51
CA LEU A 194 -13.51 3.50 9.22
C LEU A 194 -13.53 4.36 10.50
N LYS A 195 -14.52 4.20 11.38
CA LYS A 195 -14.57 4.97 12.65
C LYS A 195 -13.37 4.70 13.57
N HIS A 196 -12.85 3.48 13.60
CA HIS A 196 -11.79 3.09 14.53
C HIS A 196 -10.39 3.02 13.90
N TRP A 197 -10.29 2.93 12.58
CA TRP A 197 -9.02 2.81 11.87
C TRP A 197 -8.34 4.17 11.71
N SER A 198 -7.15 4.32 12.30
CA SER A 198 -6.36 5.57 12.24
C SER A 198 -5.23 5.53 11.21
N GLY A 199 -5.20 4.53 10.33
CA GLY A 199 -4.11 4.30 9.40
C GLY A 199 -3.38 2.97 9.63
N THR A 200 -2.58 2.58 8.64
CA THR A 200 -1.82 1.34 8.66
C THR A 200 -0.35 1.64 8.87
N ARG A 201 0.28 0.98 9.84
CA ARG A 201 1.73 1.10 10.05
C ARG A 201 2.48 0.37 8.95
N VAL A 202 3.39 1.07 8.28
CA VAL A 202 4.21 0.53 7.18
C VAL A 202 5.24 -0.46 7.71
N LEU A 203 5.86 -0.13 8.84
CA LEU A 203 6.69 -1.04 9.58
C LEU A 203 5.79 -1.79 10.57
N SER A 204 5.27 -2.94 10.14
CA SER A 204 4.97 -3.97 11.13
C SER A 204 6.32 -4.44 11.67
N PRO A 205 6.54 -4.50 13.01
CA PRO A 205 7.70 -5.21 13.52
C PRO A 205 7.72 -6.58 12.84
N SER A 206 8.88 -6.98 12.32
CA SER A 206 9.04 -8.29 11.69
C SER A 206 8.49 -9.35 12.65
N LEU A 207 7.37 -9.98 12.30
CA LEU A 207 6.85 -11.16 13.00
C LEU A 207 7.87 -12.31 13.01
N LEU A 208 8.85 -12.25 12.11
CA LEU A 208 10.06 -13.06 12.12
C LEU A 208 11.05 -12.49 13.16
N MET A 209 10.77 -12.66 14.45
CA MET A 209 11.87 -12.69 15.41
C MET A 209 12.62 -13.99 15.17
N ALA A 210 13.88 -13.90 14.74
CA ALA A 210 14.76 -15.07 14.70
C ALA A 210 14.98 -15.54 16.15
N ALA A 211 14.34 -16.65 16.50
CA ALA A 211 14.58 -17.35 17.75
C ALA A 211 15.73 -18.35 17.54
N HIS A 212 16.76 -18.28 18.38
CA HIS A 212 17.81 -19.28 18.41
C HIS A 212 17.45 -20.36 19.43
N ILE A 213 17.30 -21.59 18.97
CA ILE A 213 17.03 -22.75 19.82
C ILE A 213 18.21 -23.70 19.69
N TRP A 214 18.79 -24.09 20.82
CA TRP A 214 19.88 -25.04 20.90
C TRP A 214 19.35 -26.32 21.52
N THR A 215 19.56 -27.45 20.87
CA THR A 215 19.08 -28.75 21.35
C THR A 215 20.23 -29.73 21.43
N ASP A 216 20.12 -30.68 22.37
CA ASP A 216 21.02 -31.81 22.51
C ASP A 216 20.24 -33.06 22.93
N ALA A 217 20.73 -34.23 22.54
CA ALA A 217 20.11 -35.51 22.82
C ALA A 217 21.15 -36.58 23.16
N CYS A 218 20.78 -37.47 24.07
CA CYS A 218 21.57 -38.65 24.44
C CYS A 218 20.64 -39.86 24.60
N LEU A 219 21.18 -41.06 24.79
CA LEU A 219 20.38 -42.29 24.91
C LEU A 219 19.41 -42.33 26.11
N LYS A 220 19.54 -41.41 27.07
CA LYS A 220 18.68 -41.35 28.26
C LYS A 220 17.63 -40.23 28.21
N GLY A 221 17.87 -39.20 27.42
CA GLY A 221 17.07 -37.97 27.45
C GLY A 221 17.52 -36.95 26.41
N TYR A 222 16.72 -35.92 26.24
CA TYR A 222 16.97 -34.82 25.32
C TYR A 222 16.51 -33.51 25.94
N GLY A 223 17.03 -32.39 25.45
CA GLY A 223 16.68 -31.08 25.96
C GLY A 223 17.20 -29.96 25.09
N GLY A 224 16.94 -28.74 25.51
CA GLY A 224 17.39 -27.56 24.80
C GLY A 224 17.07 -26.27 25.52
N TYR A 225 17.58 -25.17 24.99
CA TYR A 225 17.29 -23.83 25.48
C TYR A 225 17.03 -22.84 24.34
N LEU A 226 16.19 -21.85 24.65
CA LEU A 226 15.84 -20.75 23.78
C LEU A 226 16.67 -19.51 24.15
N GLY A 227 17.33 -18.88 23.18
CA GLY A 227 18.08 -17.64 23.34
C GLY A 227 19.57 -17.76 23.02
N LEU A 228 20.32 -16.71 23.32
CA LEU A 228 21.78 -16.70 23.20
C LEU A 228 22.40 -17.55 24.32
N ASN A 229 23.54 -18.19 24.05
CA ASN A 229 24.26 -19.03 25.02
C ASN A 229 24.60 -18.27 26.33
N THR A 230 24.71 -16.95 26.27
CA THR A 230 25.01 -16.08 27.41
C THR A 230 23.80 -15.71 28.26
N SER A 231 22.58 -15.92 27.76
CA SER A 231 21.33 -15.50 28.42
C SER A 231 20.14 -16.33 27.90
N PRO A 232 19.97 -17.57 28.36
CA PRO A 232 18.84 -18.41 27.96
C PRO A 232 17.53 -17.85 28.54
N THR A 233 16.50 -17.74 27.70
CA THR A 233 15.17 -17.25 28.06
C THR A 233 14.27 -18.37 28.58
N ALA A 234 14.45 -19.59 28.07
CA ALA A 234 13.71 -20.78 28.48
C ALA A 234 14.57 -22.04 28.27
N VAL A 235 14.31 -23.07 29.07
CA VAL A 235 15.03 -24.36 29.02
C VAL A 235 14.03 -25.49 29.16
N PHE A 236 14.25 -26.60 28.47
CA PHE A 236 13.50 -27.84 28.68
C PHE A 236 14.44 -29.05 28.68
N ALA A 237 14.05 -30.09 29.43
CA ALA A 237 14.72 -31.39 29.45
C ALA A 237 13.66 -32.48 29.66
N LYS A 238 13.76 -33.56 28.90
CA LYS A 238 12.82 -34.70 28.93
C LYS A 238 13.58 -36.02 28.83
N THR A 239 13.06 -37.06 29.48
CA THR A 239 13.54 -38.43 29.32
C THR A 239 12.96 -39.05 28.05
N ILE A 240 13.74 -39.90 27.37
CA ILE A 240 13.27 -40.56 26.16
C ILE A 240 12.15 -41.54 26.51
N PRO A 241 10.97 -41.44 25.87
CA PRO A 241 9.90 -42.42 26.05
C PRO A 241 10.35 -43.83 25.69
N TYR A 242 9.87 -44.84 26.41
CA TYR A 242 10.29 -46.24 26.24
C TYR A 242 10.20 -46.75 24.78
N HIS A 243 9.20 -46.29 24.02
CA HIS A 243 9.01 -46.65 22.61
C HIS A 243 10.07 -46.07 21.65
N HIS A 244 10.86 -45.10 22.11
CA HIS A 244 11.95 -44.48 21.36
C HIS A 244 13.35 -44.87 21.87
N CYS A 245 13.48 -45.62 22.97
CA CYS A 245 14.77 -46.01 23.56
C CYS A 245 15.69 -46.84 22.65
N LYS A 246 15.16 -47.46 21.59
CA LYS A 246 15.93 -48.25 20.61
C LYS A 246 16.26 -47.49 19.32
N LYS A 247 15.84 -46.22 19.21
CA LYS A 247 16.11 -45.40 18.03
C LYS A 247 17.55 -44.89 18.06
N ASN A 248 18.11 -44.59 16.88
CA ASN A 248 19.47 -44.09 16.78
C ASN A 248 19.58 -42.64 17.22
N ILE A 249 20.81 -42.17 17.44
CA ILE A 249 21.07 -40.82 17.97
C ILE A 249 20.50 -39.72 17.06
N CYS A 250 20.59 -39.86 15.73
CA CYS A 250 20.03 -38.89 14.79
C CYS A 250 18.51 -38.74 14.91
N PHE A 251 17.78 -39.83 15.21
CA PHE A 251 16.34 -39.75 15.47
C PHE A 251 16.06 -38.97 16.76
N LEU A 252 16.88 -39.15 17.79
CA LEU A 252 16.72 -38.48 19.08
C LEU A 252 17.06 -36.98 18.98
N GLU A 253 18.05 -36.60 18.18
CA GLU A 253 18.34 -35.21 17.83
C GLU A 253 17.15 -34.57 17.10
N ALA A 254 16.59 -35.26 16.10
CA ALA A 254 15.40 -34.78 15.40
C ALA A 254 14.18 -34.65 16.32
N LEU A 255 14.00 -35.58 17.26
CA LEU A 255 12.97 -35.52 18.29
C LEU A 255 13.16 -34.32 19.23
N ALA A 256 14.41 -34.02 19.61
CA ALA A 256 14.73 -32.85 20.44
C ALA A 256 14.39 -31.54 19.73
N VAL A 257 14.69 -31.44 18.43
CA VAL A 257 14.29 -30.29 17.61
C VAL A 257 12.78 -30.18 17.51
N LEU A 258 12.08 -31.27 17.22
CA LEU A 258 10.61 -31.27 17.09
C LEU A 258 9.90 -30.81 18.37
N GLU A 259 10.39 -31.26 19.52
CA GLU A 259 9.82 -30.92 20.84
C GLU A 259 10.17 -29.50 21.30
N SER A 260 11.11 -28.84 20.60
CA SER A 260 11.53 -27.47 20.89
C SER A 260 10.80 -26.39 20.06
N LEU A 261 10.11 -26.80 19.00
CA LEU A 261 9.25 -25.95 18.16
C LEU A 261 7.86 -25.77 18.79
#